data_AF-A0A382RBU4-F1
#
_entry.id   AF-A0A382RBU4-F1
#
_cell.length_a   1.000
_cell.length_b   1.000
_cell.length_c   1.000
_cell.angle_alpha   90.00
_cell.angle_beta   90.00
_cell.angle_gamma   90.00
#
_symmetry.space_group_name_H-M   'P 1'
#
loop_
_entity.id
_entity.type
_entity.pdbx_description
1 polymer ?
#
loop_
_entity_poly.entity_id
_entity_poly.type
_entity_poly.pdbx_seq_one_letter_code
_entity_poly.pdbx_strand_id
1 'polypeptide(L)' 'MMDKIFKEPEGIIYNGGATLYAITAYSIGFLGLFNTNIFINILATLLLGHAMIIAAYLVHECSHNLVFKKI' A
#
# COMPACT_ATOMS: atom_id res chain seq x y z
N MET A 1 27.47 -11.57 5.59
CA MET A 1 27.01 -10.24 6.04
C MET A 1 25.72 -10.00 5.29
N MET A 2 24.56 -9.97 5.97
CA MET A 2 23.27 -9.76 5.32
C MET A 2 23.28 -8.35 4.72
N ASP A 3 23.36 -8.22 3.40
CA ASP A 3 23.24 -6.92 2.77
C ASP A 3 21.88 -6.32 3.13
N LYS A 4 21.92 -5.15 3.79
CA LYS A 4 20.70 -4.42 4.17
C LYS A 4 20.07 -3.87 2.88
N ILE A 5 19.09 -4.61 2.36
CA ILE A 5 18.32 -4.25 1.15
C ILE A 5 17.51 -2.95 1.39
N PHE A 6 16.97 -2.78 2.60
CA PHE A 6 16.25 -1.59 2.99
C PHE A 6 17.19 -0.50 3.49
N LYS A 7 16.82 0.76 3.20
CA LYS A 7 17.58 1.94 3.66
C LYS A 7 17.66 2.00 5.18
N GLU A 8 16.51 1.83 5.83
CA GLU A 8 16.39 1.69 7.28
C GLU A 8 16.02 0.23 7.66
N PRO A 9 16.55 -0.31 8.77
CA PRO A 9 16.25 -1.69 9.20
C PRO A 9 14.76 -1.94 9.42
N GLU A 10 14.05 -0.92 9.92
CA GLU A 10 12.62 -0.95 10.19
C GLU A 10 11.76 -0.75 8.93
N GLY A 11 12.39 -0.42 7.79
CA GLY A 11 11.72 -0.21 6.51
C GLY A 11 10.93 -1.42 6.04
N ILE A 12 11.32 -2.64 6.42
CA ILE A 12 10.55 -3.85 6.12
C ILE A 12 9.20 -3.87 6.84
N ILE A 13 9.14 -3.34 8.07
CA ILE A 13 7.92 -3.32 8.88
C ILE A 13 6.98 -2.23 8.34
N TYR A 14 7.50 -1.01 8.20
CA TYR A 14 6.66 0.13 7.81
C TYR A 14 6.30 0.12 6.32
N ASN A 15 7.28 0.00 5.42
CA ASN A 15 7.00 -0.02 3.98
C ASN A 15 6.36 -1.34 3.56
N GLY A 16 6.79 -2.46 4.15
CA GLY A 16 6.15 -3.76 3.90
C GLY A 16 4.72 -3.81 4.43
N GLY A 17 4.47 -3.27 5.63
CA GLY A 17 3.13 -3.15 6.20
C GLY A 17 2.22 -2.26 5.35
N ALA A 18 2.70 -1.09 4.92
CA ALA A 18 1.96 -0.21 4.03
C ALA A 18 1.67 -0.86 2.66
N THR A 19 2.61 -1.63 2.13
CA THR A 19 2.43 -2.40 0.88
C THR A 19 1.37 -3.49 1.06
N LEU A 20 1.44 -4.25 2.14
CA LEU A 20 0.45 -5.29 2.46
C LEU A 20 -0.95 -4.68 2.65
N TYR A 21 -1.02 -3.56 3.36
CA TYR A 21 -2.26 -2.81 3.52
C TYR A 21 -2.81 -2.36 2.16
N ALA A 22 -1.99 -1.74 1.31
CA ALA A 22 -2.43 -1.27 0.01
C ALA A 22 -2.99 -2.41 -0.86
N ILE A 23 -2.33 -3.57 -0.89
CA ILE A 23 -2.79 -4.74 -1.67
C ILE A 23 -4.11 -5.29 -1.12
N THR A 24 -4.21 -5.48 0.20
CA THR A 24 -5.40 -6.04 0.85
C THR A 24 -6.58 -5.08 0.77
N ALA A 25 -6.38 -3.80 1.09
CA ALA A 25 -7.41 -2.76 1.02
C ALA A 25 -7.89 -2.51 -0.42
N TYR A 26 -6.98 -2.54 -1.41
CA TYR A 26 -7.36 -2.46 -2.83
C TYR A 26 -8.25 -3.64 -3.20
N SER A 27 -7.85 -4.87 -2.85
CA SER A 27 -8.61 -6.08 -3.20
C SER A 27 -10.01 -6.08 -2.56
N ILE A 28 -10.10 -5.75 -1.27
CA ILE A 28 -11.37 -5.68 -0.54
C ILE A 28 -12.25 -4.55 -1.08
N GLY A 29 -11.67 -3.35 -1.27
CA GLY A 29 -12.39 -2.20 -1.81
C GLY A 29 -12.92 -2.48 -3.22
N PHE A 30 -12.10 -3.06 -4.09
CA PHE A 30 -12.49 -3.40 -5.45
C PHE A 30 -13.63 -4.43 -5.48
N LEU A 31 -13.54 -5.51 -4.70
CA LEU A 31 -14.61 -6.50 -4.60
C LEU A 31 -15.89 -5.91 -3.98
N GLY A 32 -15.76 -5.00 -3.02
CA GLY A 32 -16.88 -4.33 -2.36
C GLY A 32 -17.72 -3.46 -3.28
N LEU A 33 -17.14 -2.93 -4.38
CA LEU A 33 -17.85 -2.13 -5.38
C LEU A 33 -18.93 -2.91 -6.16
N PHE A 34 -18.88 -4.24 -6.13
CA PHE A 34 -19.85 -5.09 -6.82
C PHE A 34 -20.98 -5.57 -5.89
N ASN A 35 -21.06 -5.04 -4.67
CA ASN A 35 -22.14 -5.35 -3.74
C ASN A 35 -23.41 -4.55 -4.08
N THR A 36 -24.59 -5.14 -3.90
CA THR A 36 -25.89 -4.45 -4.11
C THR A 36 -26.17 -3.37 -3.07
N ASN A 37 -25.55 -3.45 -1.88
CA ASN A 37 -25.77 -2.50 -0.79
C ASN A 37 -24.99 -1.19 -1.01
N ILE A 38 -25.70 -0.06 -1.08
CA ILE A 38 -25.11 1.27 -1.28
C ILE A 38 -24.13 1.67 -0.18
N PHE A 39 -24.36 1.29 1.08
CA PHE A 39 -23.44 1.60 2.18
C PHE A 39 -22.12 0.86 2.01
N ILE A 40 -22.17 -0.40 1.56
CA ILE A 40 -20.95 -1.19 1.26
C ILE A 40 -20.21 -0.53 0.11
N ASN A 41 -20.90 -0.09 -0.94
CA ASN A 41 -20.27 0.62 -2.06
C ASN A 41 -19.55 1.90 -1.64
N ILE A 42 -20.17 2.72 -0.77
CA ILE A 42 -19.56 3.96 -0.28
C ILE A 42 -18.28 3.64 0.52
N LEU A 43 -18.35 2.68 1.45
CA LEU A 43 -17.19 2.27 2.24
C LEU A 43 -16.09 1.65 1.36
N ALA A 44 -16.48 0.82 0.39
CA ALA A 44 -15.59 0.19 -0.58
C ALA A 44 -14.89 1.23 -1.46
N THR A 45 -15.61 2.26 -1.91
CA THR A 45 -15.05 3.37 -2.69
C THR A 45 -14.01 4.15 -1.88
N LEU A 46 -14.32 4.49 -0.63
CA LEU A 46 -13.39 5.20 0.25
C LEU A 46 -12.14 4.35 0.54
N LEU A 47 -12.33 3.07 0.85
CA LEU A 47 -11.24 2.13 1.13
C LEU A 47 -10.34 1.95 -0.11
N LEU A 48 -10.94 1.75 -1.29
CA LEU A 48 -10.22 1.60 -2.54
C LEU A 48 -9.43 2.86 -2.89
N GLY A 49 -10.05 4.04 -2.76
CA GLY A 49 -9.38 5.33 -2.96
C GLY A 49 -8.18 5.50 -2.03
N HIS A 50 -8.36 5.17 -0.74
CA HIS A 50 -7.29 5.25 0.25
C HIS A 50 -6.13 4.30 -0.06
N ALA A 51 -6.43 3.07 -0.47
CA ALA A 51 -5.43 2.08 -0.89
C ALA A 51 -4.61 2.57 -2.09
N MET A 52 -5.26 3.17 -3.09
CA MET A 52 -4.59 3.70 -4.29
C MET A 52 -3.67 4.88 -3.97
N ILE A 53 -4.08 5.79 -3.06
CA ILE A 53 -3.23 6.91 -2.63
C ILE A 53 -1.96 6.40 -1.94
N ILE A 54 -2.09 5.42 -1.04
CA ILE A 54 -0.93 4.83 -0.35
C ILE A 54 -0.02 4.11 -1.35
N ALA A 55 -0.59 3.35 -2.29
CA ALA A 55 0.18 2.68 -3.33
C ALA A 55 0.99 3.69 -4.16
N ALA A 56 0.37 4.80 -4.58
CA ALA A 56 1.05 5.87 -5.31
C ALA A 56 2.17 6.52 -4.48
N TYR A 57 1.93 6.75 -3.18
CA TYR A 57 2.93 7.29 -2.27
C TYR A 57 4.13 6.34 -2.12
N LEU A 58 3.90 5.03 -1.96
CA LEU A 58 4.98 4.04 -1.89
C LEU A 58 5.83 4.00 -3.16
N VAL A 59 5.22 4.12 -4.34
CA VAL A 59 5.94 4.19 -5.62
C VAL A 59 6.75 5.48 -5.73
N HIS A 60 6.19 6.61 -5.27
CA HIS A 60 6.89 7.90 -5.22
C HIS A 60 8.14 7.83 -4.32
N GLU A 61 7.99 7.33 -3.10
CA GLU A 61 9.09 7.16 -2.14
C GLU A 61 10.16 6.15 -2.63
N CYS A 62 9.71 5.09 -3.32
CA CYS A 62 10.62 4.13 -3.96
C CYS A 62 11.45 4.81 -5.05
N SER A 63 10.85 5.70 -5.85
CA SER A 63 11.54 6.45 -6.91
C SER A 63 12.56 7.44 -6.35
N HIS A 64 12.33 7.97 -5.14
CA HIS A 64 13.29 8.79 -4.41
C HIS A 64 14.39 7.99 -3.70
N ASN A 65 14.46 6.65 -3.88
CA ASN A 65 15.40 5.75 -3.20
C ASN A 65 15.36 5.90 -1.67
N LEU A 66 14.16 6.13 -1.12
CA LEU A 66 13.94 6.23 0.32
C LEU A 66 13.58 4.86 0.92
N VAL A 67 13.09 3.94 0.09
CA VAL A 67 12.72 2.57 0.50
C VAL A 67 13.91 1.62 0.49
N PHE A 68 14.69 1.61 -0.60
CA PHE A 68 15.80 0.68 -0.80
C PHE A 68 17.16 1.36 -0.67
N LYS A 69 18.15 0.62 -0.18
CA LYS A 69 19.54 1.08 -0.16
C LYS A 69 20.05 1.15 -1.60
N LYS A 70 20.65 2.28 -1.96
CA LYS A 70 21.30 2.45 -3.27
C LYS A 70 22.48 1.46 -3.35
N ILE A 71 22.47 0.62 -4.38
CA ILE A 71 23.57 -0.30 -4.72
C ILE A 71 24.75 0.51 -5.27
#